data_AF-A0A957S893-F1
#
_entry.id   AF-A0A957S893-F1
#
_cell.length_a   1.000
_cell.length_b   1.000
_cell.length_c   1.000
_cell.angle_alpha   90.00
_cell.angle_beta   90.00
_cell.angle_gamma   90.00
#
_symmetry.space_group_name_H-M   'P 1'
#
loop_
_entity.id
_entity.type
_entity.pdbx_description
1 polymer ?
#
loop_
_entity_poly.entity_id
_entity_poly.type
_entity_poly.pdbx_seq_one_letter_code
_entity_poly.pdbx_strand_id
1 'polypeptide(L)'
;MKITDIRTFLVHPGRGKNWLFVKVETDEGIYGWGEAYTQADRDKTIQAHVHALARYLIGRSPFDIKQFTFMAYTDFGNKRGSMELYCAISGIEQALWDIVGKAAKQPVYNLLGGACRPAIRVYANGWGGGADRAKLAAQAQAVVARGFTALKFDPFPGPWRTHIDRQAEEEAVARVATVREAVGPDVEILVEVHR
;
A
#
# COMPACT_ATOMS: atom_id res chain seq x y z
N MET A 1 9.30 -4.39 -28.22
CA MET A 1 8.59 -3.48 -27.30
C MET A 1 9.60 -2.62 -26.58
N LYS A 2 9.46 -1.29 -26.69
CA LYS A 2 10.30 -0.31 -26.01
C LYS A 2 9.41 0.69 -25.27
N ILE A 3 9.88 1.13 -24.10
CA ILE A 3 9.21 2.17 -23.32
C ILE A 3 9.36 3.51 -24.05
N THR A 4 8.25 4.20 -24.24
CA THR A 4 8.17 5.49 -24.95
C THR A 4 7.93 6.65 -24.01
N ASP A 5 7.21 6.45 -22.90
CA ASP A 5 6.87 7.51 -21.96
C ASP A 5 6.59 6.96 -20.55
N ILE A 6 6.74 7.82 -19.55
CA ILE A 6 6.33 7.55 -18.16
C ILE A 6 5.55 8.76 -17.64
N ARG A 7 4.27 8.54 -17.37
CA ARG A 7 3.34 9.56 -16.86
C ARG A 7 2.98 9.30 -15.42
N THR A 8 2.65 10.37 -14.71
CA THR A 8 2.17 10.29 -13.33
C THR A 8 0.82 10.99 -13.20
N PHE A 9 -0.02 10.46 -12.32
CA PHE A 9 -1.35 11.00 -12.04
C PHE A 9 -1.50 11.11 -10.54
N LEU A 10 -1.44 12.35 -10.04
CA LEU A 10 -1.67 12.66 -8.64
C LEU A 10 -3.15 12.96 -8.42
N VAL A 11 -3.83 12.10 -7.67
CA VAL A 11 -5.28 12.14 -7.47
C VAL A 11 -5.60 12.29 -5.99
N HIS A 12 -6.39 13.30 -5.64
CA HIS A 12 -6.93 13.43 -4.28
C HIS A 12 -8.30 12.74 -4.20
N PRO A 13 -8.47 11.65 -3.42
CA PRO A 13 -9.71 10.86 -3.40
C PRO A 13 -10.82 11.46 -2.52
N GLY A 14 -10.72 12.74 -2.16
CA GLY A 14 -11.67 13.45 -1.29
C GLY A 14 -11.48 13.19 0.21
N ARG A 15 -10.57 12.28 0.60
CA ARG A 15 -10.23 12.00 2.00
C ARG A 15 -8.80 11.50 2.14
N GLY A 16 -8.15 11.80 3.27
CA GLY A 16 -6.82 11.28 3.58
C GLY A 16 -5.73 11.87 2.67
N LYS A 17 -4.85 11.01 2.18
CA LYS A 17 -3.68 11.39 1.37
C LYS A 17 -3.96 11.22 -0.13
N ASN A 18 -3.15 11.89 -0.95
CA ASN A 18 -3.17 11.71 -2.40
C ASN A 18 -2.78 10.28 -2.80
N TRP A 19 -3.20 9.86 -3.99
CA TRP A 19 -2.75 8.66 -4.68
C TRP A 19 -1.90 9.07 -5.88
N LEU A 20 -0.73 8.45 -6.04
CA LEU A 20 0.17 8.73 -7.15
C LEU A 20 0.27 7.50 -8.05
N PHE A 21 -0.50 7.51 -9.14
CA PHE A 21 -0.44 6.46 -10.14
C PHE A 21 0.68 6.74 -11.14
N VAL A 22 1.37 5.69 -11.56
CA VAL A 22 2.42 5.71 -12.57
C VAL A 22 1.94 4.90 -13.76
N LYS A 23 2.01 5.49 -14.96
CA LYS A 23 1.71 4.83 -16.23
C LYS A 23 2.97 4.76 -17.08
N VAL A 24 3.36 3.57 -17.49
CA VAL A 24 4.48 3.34 -18.41
C VAL A 24 3.90 2.96 -19.77
N GLU A 25 4.26 3.70 -20.82
CA GLU A 25 3.77 3.51 -22.19
C GLU A 25 4.84 2.86 -23.07
N THR A 26 4.42 2.09 -24.09
CA THR A 26 5.34 1.43 -25.03
C THR A 26 5.00 1.73 -26.49
N ASP A 27 5.95 1.46 -27.38
CA ASP A 27 5.82 1.60 -28.84
C ASP A 27 4.84 0.61 -29.50
N GLU A 28 4.45 -0.45 -28.78
CA GLU A 28 3.50 -1.46 -29.25
C GLU A 28 2.07 -1.24 -28.72
N GLY A 29 1.80 -0.10 -28.07
CA GLY A 29 0.48 0.26 -27.54
C GLY A 29 0.09 -0.48 -26.24
N ILE A 30 0.94 -1.38 -25.73
CA ILE A 30 0.79 -1.97 -24.40
C ILE A 30 1.32 -0.97 -23.36
N TYR A 31 0.56 -0.77 -22.27
CA TYR A 31 0.97 0.09 -21.17
C TYR A 31 0.72 -0.60 -19.83
N GLY A 32 1.45 -0.16 -18.81
CA GLY A 32 1.37 -0.67 -17.45
C GLY A 32 0.98 0.39 -16.45
N TRP A 33 0.30 -0.03 -15.39
CA TRP A 33 -0.02 0.79 -14.23
C TRP A 33 0.68 0.29 -12.98
N GLY A 34 1.15 1.23 -12.17
CA GLY A 34 1.58 0.99 -10.81
C GLY A 34 1.20 2.15 -9.91
N GLU A 35 1.37 1.95 -8.61
CA GLU A 35 1.09 2.98 -7.59
C GLU A 35 2.36 3.24 -6.76
N ALA A 36 2.76 4.51 -6.71
CA ALA A 36 3.80 4.97 -5.80
C ALA A 36 3.14 5.45 -4.51
N TYR A 37 3.40 4.74 -3.41
CA TYR A 37 2.89 5.14 -2.09
C TYR A 37 3.36 6.55 -1.76
N THR A 38 2.45 7.40 -1.30
CA THR A 38 2.78 8.78 -0.95
C THR A 38 2.23 9.19 0.41
N GLN A 39 2.78 10.26 0.98
CA GLN A 39 2.23 11.05 2.08
C GLN A 39 1.96 12.46 1.56
N ALA A 40 1.04 13.20 2.19
CA ALA A 40 0.60 14.51 1.69
C ALA A 40 1.74 15.54 1.57
N ASP A 41 2.83 15.36 2.30
CA ASP A 41 4.03 16.21 2.29
C ASP A 41 5.15 15.71 1.37
N ARG A 42 4.99 14.54 0.72
CA ARG A 42 6.04 13.87 -0.07
C ARG A 42 5.66 13.62 -1.53
N ASP A 43 4.40 13.80 -1.90
CA ASP A 43 3.86 13.43 -3.21
C ASP A 43 4.61 14.03 -4.40
N LYS A 44 4.90 15.33 -4.38
CA LYS A 44 5.65 16.01 -5.44
C LYS A 44 7.09 15.51 -5.54
N THR A 45 7.71 15.18 -4.41
CA THR A 45 9.07 14.63 -4.38
C THR A 45 9.11 13.23 -4.98
N ILE A 46 8.14 12.38 -4.63
CA ILE A 46 8.01 11.03 -5.20
C ILE A 46 7.74 11.12 -6.70
N GLN A 47 6.85 12.02 -7.13
CA GLN A 47 6.57 12.27 -8.54
C GLN A 47 7.83 12.70 -9.30
N ALA A 48 8.62 13.62 -8.73
CA ALA A 48 9.88 14.03 -9.32
C ALA A 48 10.87 12.86 -9.45
N HIS A 49 10.95 11.96 -8.47
CA HIS A 49 11.76 10.75 -8.58
C HIS A 49 11.29 9.83 -9.72
N VAL A 50 9.98 9.64 -9.91
CA VAL A 50 9.45 8.84 -11.04
C VAL A 50 9.94 9.40 -12.38
N HIS A 51 9.81 10.71 -12.58
CA HIS A 51 10.25 11.34 -13.82
C HIS A 51 11.78 11.33 -13.99
N ALA A 52 12.55 11.52 -12.90
CA ALA A 52 14.00 11.43 -12.95
C ALA A 52 14.48 10.01 -13.32
N LEU A 53 13.79 8.98 -12.84
CA LEU A 53 14.08 7.57 -13.15
C LEU A 53 13.73 7.18 -14.59
N ALA A 54 12.88 7.93 -15.28
CA ALA A 54 12.50 7.64 -16.67
C ALA A 54 13.71 7.55 -17.61
N ARG A 55 14.79 8.30 -17.35
CA ARG A 55 16.05 8.24 -18.12
C ARG A 55 16.68 6.84 -18.20
N TYR A 56 16.39 5.98 -17.22
CA TYR A 56 16.89 4.60 -17.20
C TYR A 56 16.03 3.64 -18.03
N LEU A 57 14.86 4.07 -18.49
CA LEU A 57 13.83 3.21 -19.06
C LEU A 57 13.43 3.58 -20.48
N ILE A 58 13.37 4.87 -20.82
CA ILE A 58 13.00 5.29 -22.18
C ILE A 58 13.90 4.62 -23.22
N GLY A 59 13.29 4.03 -24.24
CA GLY A 59 13.96 3.30 -25.31
C GLY A 59 14.37 1.86 -24.97
N ARG A 60 14.18 1.41 -23.72
CA ARG A 60 14.52 0.05 -23.26
C ARG A 60 13.32 -0.87 -23.25
N SER A 61 13.58 -2.17 -23.19
CA SER A 61 12.55 -3.19 -23.07
C SER A 61 11.89 -3.14 -21.69
N PRO A 62 10.55 -3.19 -21.58
CA PRO A 62 9.88 -3.30 -20.29
C PRO A 62 10.08 -4.67 -19.62
N PHE A 63 10.64 -5.66 -20.34
CA PHE A 63 11.00 -6.96 -19.77
C PHE A 63 12.25 -6.91 -18.90
N ASP A 64 13.06 -5.85 -18.99
CA ASP A 64 14.32 -5.70 -18.27
C ASP A 64 14.12 -5.22 -16.81
N ILE A 65 13.12 -5.74 -16.10
CA ILE A 65 12.70 -5.31 -14.76
C ILE A 65 13.86 -5.38 -13.74
N LYS A 66 14.61 -6.49 -13.76
CA LYS A 66 15.76 -6.66 -12.86
C LYS A 66 16.92 -5.74 -13.20
N GLN A 67 17.12 -5.43 -14.47
CA GLN A 67 18.14 -4.45 -14.86
C GLN A 67 17.76 -3.05 -14.37
N PHE A 68 16.50 -2.63 -14.58
CA PHE A 68 16.00 -1.35 -14.06
C PHE A 68 16.16 -1.25 -12.56
N THR A 69 15.64 -2.22 -11.80
CA THR A 69 15.71 -2.18 -10.33
C THR A 69 17.15 -2.19 -9.83
N PHE A 70 18.02 -3.04 -10.40
CA PHE A 70 19.44 -3.03 -10.07
C PHE A 70 20.08 -1.66 -10.32
N MET A 71 19.87 -1.06 -11.50
CA MET A 71 20.40 0.28 -11.81
C MET A 71 19.84 1.35 -10.87
N ALA A 72 18.54 1.33 -10.61
CA ALA A 72 17.89 2.31 -9.74
C ALA A 72 18.41 2.25 -8.30
N TYR A 73 18.70 1.05 -7.76
CA TYR A 73 19.23 0.87 -6.41
C TYR A 73 20.75 1.11 -6.30
N THR A 74 21.52 0.83 -7.36
CA THR A 74 22.99 0.84 -7.31
C THR A 74 23.64 2.11 -7.86
N ASP A 75 22.87 2.96 -8.56
CA ASP A 75 23.36 4.23 -9.08
C ASP A 75 24.02 5.06 -7.98
N PHE A 76 25.16 5.70 -8.27
CA PHE A 76 26.01 6.35 -7.28
C PHE A 76 25.25 7.43 -6.49
N GLY A 77 24.34 8.17 -7.14
CA GLY A 77 23.47 9.15 -6.49
C GLY A 77 22.36 8.54 -5.62
N ASN A 78 21.97 7.28 -5.89
CA ASN A 78 20.87 6.57 -5.23
C ASN A 78 21.33 5.60 -4.13
N LYS A 79 22.65 5.42 -3.91
CA LYS A 79 23.21 4.58 -2.84
C LYS A 79 22.77 5.00 -1.43
N ARG A 80 22.19 6.20 -1.29
CA ARG A 80 21.51 6.67 -0.09
C ARG A 80 20.01 6.60 -0.34
N GLY A 81 19.43 5.44 -0.07
CA GLY A 81 18.00 5.23 -0.25
C GLY A 81 17.16 6.20 0.58
N SER A 82 16.00 6.58 0.05
CA SER A 82 14.98 7.33 0.76
C SER A 82 13.63 6.64 0.56
N MET A 83 12.69 6.90 1.46
CA MET A 83 11.34 6.37 1.32
C MET A 83 10.72 6.82 -0.01
N GLU A 84 10.95 8.07 -0.40
CA GLU A 84 10.42 8.65 -1.64
C GLU A 84 10.99 7.95 -2.88
N LEU A 85 12.30 7.70 -2.90
CA LEU A 85 12.95 6.97 -3.98
C LEU A 85 12.39 5.55 -4.11
N TYR A 86 12.25 4.84 -2.98
CA TYR A 86 11.72 3.47 -3.00
C TYR A 86 10.25 3.41 -3.42
N CYS A 87 9.44 4.40 -3.06
CA CYS A 87 8.06 4.51 -3.54
C CYS A 87 8.01 4.73 -5.06
N ALA A 88 8.88 5.59 -5.60
CA ALA A 88 8.97 5.81 -7.05
C ALA A 88 9.43 4.56 -7.81
N ILE A 89 10.46 3.86 -7.32
CA ILE A 89 10.93 2.59 -7.90
C ILE A 89 9.80 1.56 -7.90
N SER A 90 9.09 1.41 -6.77
CA SER A 90 7.97 0.47 -6.64
C SER A 90 6.84 0.77 -7.63
N GLY A 91 6.41 2.02 -7.76
CA GLY A 91 5.35 2.40 -8.71
C GLY A 91 5.73 2.11 -10.16
N ILE A 92 6.99 2.31 -10.53
CA ILE A 92 7.49 1.96 -11.86
C ILE A 92 7.58 0.43 -12.04
N GLU A 93 8.14 -0.29 -11.07
CA GLU A 93 8.33 -1.75 -11.18
C GLU A 93 7.00 -2.49 -11.30
N GLN A 94 5.97 -2.08 -10.54
CA GLN A 94 4.60 -2.57 -10.69
C GLN A 94 4.08 -2.38 -12.12
N ALA A 95 4.28 -1.19 -12.71
CA ALA A 95 3.86 -0.91 -14.08
C ALA A 95 4.60 -1.78 -15.10
N LEU A 96 5.89 -2.06 -14.89
CA LEU A 96 6.62 -2.99 -15.76
C LEU A 96 6.08 -4.42 -15.66
N TRP A 97 5.77 -4.90 -14.45
CA TRP A 97 5.12 -6.20 -14.27
C TRP A 97 3.74 -6.28 -14.93
N ASP A 98 2.95 -5.20 -14.87
CA ASP A 98 1.66 -5.12 -15.57
C ASP A 98 1.85 -5.21 -17.10
N ILE A 99 2.85 -4.53 -17.67
CA ILE A 99 3.20 -4.66 -19.10
C ILE A 99 3.57 -6.11 -19.43
N VAL A 100 4.47 -6.73 -18.66
CA VAL A 100 4.93 -8.11 -18.92
C VAL A 100 3.76 -9.10 -18.80
N GLY A 101 2.88 -8.92 -17.81
CA GLY A 101 1.65 -9.71 -17.67
C GLY A 101 0.75 -9.61 -18.89
N LYS A 102 0.46 -8.37 -19.35
CA LYS A 102 -0.35 -8.12 -20.56
C LYS A 102 0.30 -8.70 -21.81
N ALA A 103 1.60 -8.49 -22.01
CA ALA A 103 2.33 -9.00 -23.16
C ALA A 103 2.37 -10.53 -23.19
N ALA A 104 2.55 -11.17 -22.03
CA ALA A 104 2.51 -12.63 -21.88
C ALA A 104 1.08 -13.21 -21.86
N LYS A 105 0.05 -12.36 -21.82
CA LYS A 105 -1.36 -12.76 -21.60
C LYS A 105 -1.53 -13.64 -20.35
N GLN A 106 -0.82 -13.28 -19.28
CA GLN A 106 -0.84 -13.99 -18.00
C GLN A 106 -1.11 -13.01 -16.85
N PRO A 107 -1.82 -13.43 -15.80
CA PRO A 107 -1.81 -12.68 -14.56
C PRO A 107 -0.40 -12.66 -13.96
N VAL A 108 -0.02 -11.54 -13.33
CA VAL A 108 1.34 -11.36 -12.78
C VAL A 108 1.75 -12.48 -11.81
N TYR A 109 0.83 -13.00 -11.00
CA TYR A 109 1.15 -14.09 -10.08
C TYR A 109 1.63 -15.38 -10.79
N ASN A 110 1.19 -15.65 -12.03
CA ASN A 110 1.70 -16.78 -12.81
C ASN A 110 3.17 -16.56 -13.21
N LEU A 111 3.54 -15.31 -13.51
CA LEU A 111 4.92 -14.94 -13.81
C LEU A 111 5.83 -15.00 -12.57
N LEU A 112 5.25 -14.86 -11.37
CA LEU A 112 5.95 -15.00 -10.09
C LEU A 112 6.06 -16.45 -9.60
N GLY A 113 5.57 -17.43 -10.37
CA GLY A 113 5.66 -18.86 -10.03
C GLY A 113 4.32 -19.56 -9.79
N GLY A 114 3.19 -18.88 -9.99
CA GLY A 114 1.86 -19.47 -9.88
C GLY A 114 1.20 -19.28 -8.52
N ALA A 115 -0.03 -19.76 -8.41
CA ALA A 115 -0.83 -19.61 -7.19
C ALA A 115 -0.39 -20.62 -6.11
N CYS A 116 0.06 -20.13 -4.96
CA CYS A 116 0.36 -20.97 -3.80
C CYS A 116 -0.88 -21.29 -2.93
N ARG A 117 -2.03 -20.67 -3.22
CA ARG A 117 -3.31 -20.85 -2.53
C ARG A 117 -4.46 -20.38 -3.41
N PRO A 118 -5.67 -20.97 -3.28
CA PRO A 118 -6.82 -20.60 -4.10
C PRO A 118 -7.47 -19.27 -3.69
N ALA A 119 -7.28 -18.83 -2.44
CA ALA A 119 -7.82 -17.58 -1.91
C ALA A 119 -6.88 -16.99 -0.83
N ILE A 120 -6.97 -15.68 -0.61
CA ILE A 120 -6.25 -14.95 0.43
C ILE A 120 -7.27 -14.50 1.48
N ARG A 121 -7.08 -14.92 2.74
CA ARG A 121 -7.87 -14.39 3.86
C ARG A 121 -7.51 -12.92 4.07
N VAL A 122 -8.53 -12.08 4.19
CA VAL A 122 -8.37 -10.64 4.43
C VAL A 122 -8.87 -10.27 5.83
N TYR A 123 -8.31 -9.21 6.41
CA TYR A 123 -8.82 -8.60 7.64
C TYR A 123 -9.39 -7.22 7.33
N ALA A 124 -10.40 -6.80 8.09
CA ALA A 124 -10.96 -5.47 7.97
C ALA A 124 -10.09 -4.44 8.69
N ASN A 125 -9.77 -3.33 8.04
CA ASN A 125 -9.08 -2.19 8.63
C ASN A 125 -9.92 -0.91 8.45
N GLY A 126 -9.76 0.06 9.36
CA GLY A 126 -10.44 1.36 9.25
C GLY A 126 -11.95 1.32 9.51
N TRP A 127 -12.41 0.37 10.33
CA TRP A 127 -13.82 0.16 10.66
C TRP A 127 -14.26 0.78 11.99
N GLY A 128 -13.32 0.95 12.93
CA GLY A 128 -13.59 1.36 14.31
C GLY A 128 -13.03 2.75 14.63
N GLY A 129 -13.61 3.40 15.63
CA GLY A 129 -13.15 4.70 16.13
C GLY A 129 -14.19 5.38 17.02
N GLY A 130 -13.84 6.55 17.54
CA GLY A 130 -14.67 7.29 18.49
C GLY A 130 -14.48 6.84 19.94
N ALA A 131 -14.96 7.69 20.86
CA ALA A 131 -14.78 7.51 22.31
C ALA A 131 -15.79 6.55 22.95
N ASP A 132 -16.93 6.29 22.29
CA ASP A 132 -17.99 5.44 22.84
C ASP A 132 -17.71 3.95 22.57
N ARG A 133 -17.55 3.19 23.65
CA ARG A 133 -17.32 1.73 23.64
C ARG A 133 -18.52 0.93 23.14
N ALA A 134 -19.75 1.36 23.42
CA ALA A 134 -20.94 0.66 22.93
C ALA A 134 -21.03 0.76 21.39
N LYS A 135 -20.71 1.94 20.85
CA LYS A 135 -20.59 2.15 19.40
C LYS A 135 -19.46 1.32 18.80
N LEU A 136 -18.32 1.21 19.47
CA LEU A 136 -17.19 0.40 19.03
C LEU A 136 -17.56 -1.09 18.91
N ALA A 137 -18.28 -1.64 19.89
CA ALA A 137 -18.78 -3.01 19.85
C ALA A 137 -19.70 -3.25 18.64
N ALA A 138 -20.67 -2.36 18.41
CA ALA A 138 -21.59 -2.46 17.27
C ALA A 138 -20.87 -2.36 15.92
N GLN A 139 -19.85 -1.49 15.81
CA GLN A 139 -19.01 -1.41 14.61
C GLN A 139 -18.23 -2.71 14.34
N ALA A 140 -17.70 -3.34 15.40
CA ALA A 140 -16.98 -4.61 15.28
C ALA A 140 -17.93 -5.74 14.83
N GLN A 141 -19.12 -5.81 15.39
CA GLN A 141 -20.16 -6.77 14.99
C GLN A 141 -20.59 -6.57 13.53
N ALA A 142 -20.72 -5.32 13.08
CA ALA A 142 -21.03 -5.02 11.68
C ALA A 142 -19.93 -5.49 10.71
N VAL A 143 -18.66 -5.49 11.14
CA VAL A 143 -17.55 -6.06 10.35
C VAL A 143 -17.68 -7.58 10.26
N VAL A 144 -17.97 -8.26 11.37
CA VAL A 144 -18.17 -9.72 11.39
C VAL A 144 -19.39 -10.12 10.54
N ALA A 145 -20.47 -9.35 10.61
CA ALA A 145 -21.67 -9.56 9.80
C ALA A 145 -21.41 -9.46 8.28
N ARG A 146 -20.35 -8.77 7.87
CA ARG A 146 -19.89 -8.72 6.46
C ARG A 146 -19.03 -9.93 6.05
N GLY A 147 -18.83 -10.89 6.95
CA GLY A 147 -18.08 -12.13 6.71
C GLY A 147 -16.59 -12.07 7.07
N PHE A 148 -16.12 -10.99 7.70
CA PHE A 148 -14.72 -10.92 8.16
C PHE A 148 -14.52 -11.78 9.41
N THR A 149 -13.48 -12.61 9.36
CA THR A 149 -13.01 -13.43 10.50
C THR A 149 -11.79 -12.83 11.19
N ALA A 150 -11.34 -11.65 10.75
CA ALA A 150 -10.23 -10.92 11.32
C ALA A 150 -10.45 -9.41 11.14
N LEU A 151 -10.08 -8.62 12.15
CA LEU A 151 -10.18 -7.17 12.12
C LEU A 151 -8.98 -6.52 12.81
N LYS A 152 -8.57 -5.35 12.30
CA LYS A 152 -7.52 -4.53 12.89
C LYS A 152 -8.08 -3.17 13.29
N PHE A 153 -7.77 -2.72 14.49
CA PHE A 153 -8.10 -1.36 14.92
C PHE A 153 -7.05 -0.83 15.90
N ASP A 154 -7.11 0.48 16.09
CA ASP A 154 -6.29 1.16 17.07
C ASP A 154 -7.11 1.44 18.34
N PRO A 155 -6.76 0.81 19.48
CA PRO A 155 -7.47 1.01 20.73
C PRO A 155 -7.02 2.28 21.47
N PHE A 156 -5.99 2.99 21.04
CA PHE A 156 -5.50 4.18 21.72
C PHE A 156 -6.34 5.41 21.32
N PRO A 157 -6.96 6.14 22.28
CA PRO A 157 -7.74 7.34 21.96
C PRO A 157 -6.85 8.57 21.68
N GLY A 158 -5.57 8.53 22.08
CA GLY A 158 -4.57 9.60 21.94
C GLY A 158 -3.83 9.86 23.26
N PRO A 159 -2.83 10.76 23.27
CA PRO A 159 -2.27 11.48 22.13
C PRO A 159 -1.41 10.58 21.22
N TRP A 160 -1.50 10.83 19.90
CA TRP A 160 -0.74 10.10 18.87
C TRP A 160 0.71 10.57 18.82
N ARG A 161 1.66 9.64 18.61
CA ARG A 161 3.10 9.91 18.41
C ARG A 161 3.84 10.54 19.60
N THR A 162 3.22 10.60 20.77
CA THR A 162 3.83 11.09 22.01
C THR A 162 3.73 10.03 23.12
N HIS A 163 4.04 10.42 24.35
CA HIS A 163 3.83 9.59 25.53
C HIS A 163 2.35 9.20 25.70
N ILE A 164 2.09 7.96 26.12
CA ILE A 164 0.79 7.51 26.63
C ILE A 164 0.87 7.47 28.13
N ASP A 165 -0.12 8.05 28.80
CA ASP A 165 -0.26 7.90 30.23
C ASP A 165 -0.95 6.58 30.58
N ARG A 166 -0.95 6.26 31.87
CA ARG A 166 -1.59 5.05 32.39
C ARG A 166 -3.09 4.99 32.07
N GLN A 167 -3.77 6.13 32.04
CA GLN A 167 -5.20 6.17 31.73
C GLN A 167 -5.47 5.75 30.27
N ALA A 168 -4.65 6.21 29.33
CA ALA A 168 -4.74 5.80 27.93
C ALA A 168 -4.43 4.31 27.73
N GLU A 169 -3.48 3.76 28.49
CA GLU A 169 -3.19 2.31 28.49
C GLU A 169 -4.39 1.49 29.01
N GLU A 170 -4.96 1.88 30.15
CA GLU A 170 -6.13 1.22 30.74
C GLU A 170 -7.35 1.29 29.80
N GLU A 171 -7.56 2.44 29.14
CA GLU A 171 -8.62 2.59 28.14
C GLU A 171 -8.38 1.72 26.90
N ALA A 172 -7.14 1.60 26.42
CA ALA A 172 -6.82 0.72 25.30
C ALA A 172 -7.12 -0.75 25.63
N VAL A 173 -6.77 -1.21 26.82
CA VAL A 173 -7.11 -2.56 27.31
C VAL A 173 -8.63 -2.74 27.34
N ALA A 174 -9.36 -1.78 27.90
CA ALA A 174 -10.82 -1.83 27.99
C ALA A 174 -11.49 -1.86 26.60
N ARG A 175 -10.95 -1.14 25.62
CA ARG A 175 -11.46 -1.14 24.23
C ARG A 175 -11.20 -2.46 23.53
N VAL A 176 -10.03 -3.08 23.71
CA VAL A 176 -9.75 -4.42 23.19
C VAL A 176 -10.69 -5.46 23.83
N ALA A 177 -10.90 -5.41 25.15
CA ALA A 177 -11.83 -6.29 25.85
C ALA A 177 -13.26 -6.15 25.32
N THR A 178 -13.73 -4.90 25.14
CA THR A 178 -15.06 -4.59 24.57
C THR A 178 -15.23 -5.22 23.18
N VAL A 179 -14.23 -5.08 22.30
CA VAL A 179 -14.29 -5.66 20.95
C VAL A 179 -14.32 -7.18 21.04
N ARG A 180 -13.47 -7.80 21.87
CA ARG A 180 -13.43 -9.25 22.07
C ARG A 180 -14.77 -9.81 22.55
N GLU A 181 -15.38 -9.19 23.55
CA GLU A 181 -16.71 -9.58 24.04
C GLU A 181 -17.77 -9.50 22.93
N ALA A 182 -17.72 -8.46 22.09
CA ALA A 182 -18.70 -8.23 21.04
C ALA A 182 -18.61 -9.23 19.87
N VAL A 183 -17.39 -9.68 19.51
CA VAL A 183 -17.15 -10.53 18.33
C VAL A 183 -16.94 -12.01 18.66
N GLY A 184 -16.89 -12.37 19.95
CA GLY A 184 -16.62 -13.74 20.39
C GLY A 184 -15.15 -14.14 20.26
N PRO A 185 -14.77 -15.37 20.69
CA PRO A 185 -13.37 -15.79 20.80
C PRO A 185 -12.70 -16.11 19.45
N ASP A 186 -13.46 -16.49 18.43
CA ASP A 186 -12.90 -17.04 17.17
C ASP A 186 -12.47 -15.98 16.16
N VAL A 187 -12.91 -14.73 16.34
CA VAL A 187 -12.51 -13.62 15.46
C VAL A 187 -11.11 -13.13 15.85
N GLU A 188 -10.21 -13.03 14.88
CA GLU A 188 -8.87 -12.50 15.14
C GLU A 188 -8.90 -10.98 15.30
N ILE A 189 -8.26 -10.49 16.38
CA ILE A 189 -8.16 -9.07 16.67
C ILE A 189 -6.68 -8.68 16.55
N LEU A 190 -6.38 -7.88 15.53
CA LEU A 190 -5.07 -7.27 15.34
C LEU A 190 -5.08 -5.90 16.02
N VAL A 191 -4.12 -5.67 16.91
CA VAL A 191 -3.97 -4.41 17.64
C VAL A 191 -2.95 -3.54 16.91
N GLU A 192 -3.39 -2.37 16.45
CA GLU A 192 -2.55 -1.33 15.86
C GLU A 192 -2.09 -0.34 16.94
N VAL A 193 -0.87 0.19 16.81
CA VAL A 193 -0.29 1.16 17.77
C VAL A 193 0.26 2.43 17.12
N HIS A 194 0.32 2.52 15.78
CA HIS A 194 0.75 3.69 14.99
C HIS A 194 2.02 4.43 15.51
N ARG A 195 3.00 3.66 16.00
CA ARG A 195 4.28 4.15 16.51
C ARG A 195 5.44 3.67 15.65
#